data_AF-A0ABD6AXE6-F1
#
_entry.id   AF-A0ABD6AXE6-F1
#
_cell.length_a   1.000
_cell.length_b   1.000
_cell.length_c   1.000
_cell.angle_alpha   90.00
_cell.angle_beta   90.00
_cell.angle_gamma   90.00
#
_symmetry.space_group_name_H-M   'P 1'
#
loop_
_entity.id
_entity.type
_entity.pdbx_description
1 polymer ?
#
loop_
_entity_poly.entity_id
_entity_poly.type
_entity_poly.pdbx_seq_one_letter_code
_entity_poly.pdbx_strand_id
1 'polypeptide(L)'
;MAPSRRDALRIGGTTLLSLTPLAGCLDDSDPSPGDETSVPTSDRVTHGPTTVPRSEDPTAVPILERDQLAVPELVTLYSSTQLGPVGDRSEQYLLVNSTLMDGATPPVESIELVAGESTYAPMTGFGTGYGLQHSRGLGRVYGTREVGWLVFCLPNPLEATTATVCWPEGELPVTATAMSGLTRPPTTFVVREFSTPDTVDSVDDAAMTFRVENTGPVDGTFVATVYRAGNERSPLSAIRIPIEGGSTASWDQDLTPSTCCRSLTGAAEGTSYTLRWRDGQRSTSITLDRPVRP
;
A
#
# COMPACT_ATOMS: atom_id res chain seq x y z
N MET A 1 -5.11 47.41 5.15
CA MET A 1 -6.31 46.62 5.52
C MET A 1 -6.93 46.14 4.20
N ALA A 2 -6.67 44.90 3.83
CA ALA A 2 -6.98 44.35 2.51
C ALA A 2 -7.91 43.12 2.66
N PRO A 3 -8.92 42.95 1.79
CA PRO A 3 -10.03 42.01 2.01
C PRO A 3 -9.69 40.55 1.66
N SER A 4 -10.31 39.66 2.43
CA SER A 4 -10.23 38.19 2.41
C SER A 4 -10.90 37.56 1.18
N ARG A 5 -10.23 36.60 0.54
CA ARG A 5 -10.71 35.80 -0.60
C ARG A 5 -11.28 34.45 -0.17
N ARG A 6 -12.39 34.47 0.56
CA ARG A 6 -13.29 33.32 0.70
C ARG A 6 -14.65 33.77 0.21
N ASP A 7 -15.04 33.32 -0.98
CA ASP A 7 -16.43 33.14 -1.45
C ASP A 7 -16.47 33.07 -2.98
N ALA A 8 -16.59 31.85 -3.51
CA ALA A 8 -17.08 31.47 -4.85
C ALA A 8 -16.67 29.99 -5.04
N LEU A 9 -17.53 28.99 -5.26
CA LEU A 9 -18.90 28.95 -5.72
C LEU A 9 -19.64 27.80 -5.02
N ARG A 10 -20.85 28.11 -4.54
CA ARG A 10 -21.96 27.16 -4.35
C ARG A 10 -23.14 27.71 -5.17
N ILE A 11 -24.08 26.81 -5.51
CA ILE A 11 -25.37 27.02 -6.20
C ILE A 11 -25.23 26.89 -7.72
N GLY A 12 -25.97 26.04 -8.45
CA GLY A 12 -27.11 25.12 -8.21
C GLY A 12 -27.37 24.40 -9.56
N GLY A 13 -28.25 23.41 -9.75
CA GLY A 13 -29.26 22.73 -8.95
C GLY A 13 -29.86 21.56 -9.78
N THR A 14 -30.64 20.71 -9.10
CA THR A 14 -31.93 20.07 -9.49
C THR A 14 -32.18 19.74 -10.99
N THR A 15 -32.65 18.57 -11.45
CA THR A 15 -33.66 17.63 -10.90
C THR A 15 -33.86 16.41 -11.84
N LEU A 16 -34.35 15.29 -11.28
CA LEU A 16 -35.37 14.33 -11.80
C LEU A 16 -35.05 13.12 -12.72
N LEU A 17 -35.69 11.99 -12.34
CA LEU A 17 -36.11 10.78 -13.09
C LEU A 17 -34.99 9.77 -13.43
N SER A 18 -35.06 8.46 -13.19
CA SER A 18 -36.21 7.53 -13.32
C SER A 18 -35.91 6.21 -12.60
N LEU A 19 -36.96 5.57 -12.08
CA LEU A 19 -37.01 4.19 -11.60
C LEU A 19 -36.93 3.18 -12.76
N THR A 20 -36.20 2.08 -12.57
CA THR A 20 -36.52 0.77 -13.17
C THR A 20 -35.95 -0.36 -12.30
N PRO A 21 -36.80 -1.11 -11.57
CA PRO A 21 -36.43 -2.42 -11.03
C PRO A 21 -36.69 -3.49 -12.09
N LEU A 22 -35.65 -4.22 -12.49
CA LEU A 22 -35.82 -5.47 -13.24
C LEU A 22 -35.90 -6.62 -12.24
N ALA A 23 -37.14 -6.96 -11.87
CA ALA A 23 -37.51 -8.25 -11.31
C ALA A 23 -37.68 -9.24 -12.47
N GLY A 24 -36.87 -10.30 -12.48
CA GLY A 24 -36.97 -11.43 -13.41
C GLY A 24 -37.25 -12.72 -12.64
N CYS A 25 -38.53 -13.03 -12.50
CA CYS A 25 -39.11 -14.38 -12.40
C CYS A 25 -38.61 -15.26 -13.57
N LEU A 26 -38.63 -16.59 -13.62
CA LEU A 26 -39.15 -17.74 -12.88
C LEU A 26 -38.50 -18.92 -13.65
N ASP A 27 -38.04 -19.99 -13.00
CA ASP A 27 -38.45 -21.31 -13.47
C ASP A 27 -38.37 -22.36 -12.36
N ASP A 28 -39.47 -23.08 -12.26
CA ASP A 28 -39.87 -24.07 -11.28
C ASP A 28 -40.22 -25.30 -12.11
N SER A 29 -39.51 -26.41 -11.94
CA SER A 29 -39.87 -27.70 -12.56
C SER A 29 -39.25 -28.87 -11.82
N ASP A 30 -40.11 -29.40 -10.95
CA ASP A 30 -40.46 -30.81 -10.73
C ASP A 30 -39.68 -31.69 -9.72
N PRO A 31 -40.41 -32.28 -8.75
CA PRO A 31 -39.93 -33.34 -7.87
C PRO A 31 -40.09 -34.72 -8.51
N SER A 32 -39.06 -35.56 -8.41
CA SER A 32 -39.17 -36.99 -8.70
C SER A 32 -39.50 -37.75 -7.40
N PRO A 33 -40.64 -38.46 -7.31
CA PRO A 33 -40.90 -39.38 -6.21
C PRO A 33 -40.22 -40.71 -6.54
N GLY A 34 -39.20 -41.05 -5.76
CA GLY A 34 -38.50 -42.33 -5.80
C GLY A 34 -38.87 -43.15 -4.58
N ASP A 35 -39.69 -44.16 -4.85
CA ASP A 35 -40.27 -45.14 -3.94
C ASP A 35 -39.26 -45.91 -3.08
N GLU A 36 -39.73 -46.22 -1.86
CA GLU A 36 -39.48 -47.38 -1.00
C GLU A 36 -38.23 -48.26 -1.22
N THR A 37 -37.50 -48.53 -0.12
CA THR A 37 -37.35 -49.90 0.42
C THR A 37 -36.72 -49.85 1.81
N SER A 38 -37.53 -50.18 2.82
CA SER A 38 -37.11 -50.52 4.18
C SER A 38 -36.46 -51.91 4.21
N VAL A 39 -35.30 -52.04 4.86
CA VAL A 39 -34.81 -53.33 5.37
C VAL A 39 -34.37 -53.13 6.82
N PRO A 40 -34.92 -53.87 7.80
CA PRO A 40 -34.48 -53.80 9.18
C PRO A 40 -33.27 -54.72 9.35
N THR A 41 -32.13 -54.18 9.80
CA THR A 41 -31.00 -55.01 10.23
C THR A 41 -30.57 -54.65 11.64
N SER A 42 -31.05 -55.49 12.56
CA SER A 42 -30.36 -56.05 13.72
C SER A 42 -29.55 -55.12 14.63
N ASP A 43 -30.12 -54.86 15.81
CA ASP A 43 -29.43 -54.44 17.01
C ASP A 43 -28.33 -55.43 17.39
N ARG A 44 -27.07 -55.01 17.28
CA ARG A 44 -25.95 -55.65 17.96
C ARG A 44 -25.24 -54.61 18.82
N VAL A 45 -25.67 -54.54 20.09
CA VAL A 45 -24.93 -53.83 21.15
C VAL A 45 -23.58 -54.51 21.30
N THR A 46 -22.54 -53.87 20.76
CA THR A 46 -21.14 -54.20 21.00
C THR A 46 -20.59 -53.09 21.88
N HIS A 47 -20.33 -53.39 23.15
CA HIS A 47 -19.55 -52.51 24.02
C HIS A 47 -18.10 -52.46 23.53
N GLY A 48 -17.83 -51.57 22.58
CA GLY A 48 -16.47 -51.19 22.21
C GLY A 48 -15.80 -50.46 23.38
N PRO A 49 -14.49 -50.60 23.58
CA PRO A 49 -13.77 -49.84 24.59
C PRO A 49 -14.03 -48.36 24.35
N THR A 50 -14.46 -47.64 25.39
CA THR A 50 -14.57 -46.18 25.38
C THR A 50 -13.17 -45.61 25.16
N THR A 51 -12.80 -45.41 23.90
CA THR A 51 -11.71 -44.52 23.52
C THR A 51 -12.20 -43.13 23.89
N VAL A 52 -11.75 -42.64 25.05
CA VAL A 52 -11.83 -41.21 25.35
C VAL A 52 -11.13 -40.52 24.18
N PRO A 53 -11.79 -39.65 23.42
CA PRO A 53 -11.10 -38.87 22.41
C PRO A 53 -10.04 -38.07 23.16
N ARG A 54 -8.79 -38.48 22.99
CA ARG A 54 -7.63 -37.68 23.36
C ARG A 54 -7.75 -36.46 22.47
N SER A 55 -8.07 -35.31 23.07
CA SER A 55 -8.10 -34.03 22.37
C SER A 55 -6.73 -33.88 21.73
N GLU A 56 -6.67 -34.10 20.42
CA GLU A 56 -5.47 -33.98 19.63
C GLU A 56 -5.09 -32.51 19.62
N ASP A 57 -3.86 -32.30 20.09
CA ASP A 57 -2.92 -31.21 19.89
C ASP A 57 -3.39 -29.74 19.93
N PRO A 58 -2.59 -28.86 20.57
CA PRO A 58 -2.78 -27.42 20.42
C PRO A 58 -2.70 -27.09 18.94
N THR A 59 -3.83 -26.66 18.36
CA THR A 59 -3.90 -26.11 17.01
C THR A 59 -2.81 -25.05 16.93
N ALA A 60 -1.80 -25.31 16.10
CA ALA A 60 -0.68 -24.41 15.94
C ALA A 60 -1.24 -23.07 15.46
N VAL A 61 -1.09 -22.05 16.31
CA VAL A 61 -1.69 -20.74 16.08
C VAL A 61 -0.75 -20.01 15.13
N PRO A 62 -1.24 -19.54 13.96
CA PRO A 62 -0.43 -18.76 13.05
C PRO A 62 0.10 -17.52 13.78
N ILE A 63 1.39 -17.47 14.04
CA ILE A 63 2.02 -16.29 14.64
C ILE A 63 2.20 -15.26 13.53
N LEU A 64 1.41 -14.20 13.53
CA LEU A 64 1.77 -12.99 12.80
C LEU A 64 3.02 -12.37 13.47
N GLU A 65 4.10 -12.19 12.71
CA GLU A 65 5.30 -11.53 13.21
C GLU A 65 5.00 -10.06 13.57
N ARG A 66 5.78 -9.51 14.52
CA ARG A 66 5.50 -8.20 15.14
C ARG A 66 5.91 -7.00 14.29
N ASP A 67 6.36 -7.21 13.06
CA ASP A 67 6.73 -6.11 12.18
C ASP A 67 5.48 -5.40 11.69
N GLN A 68 5.12 -4.35 12.42
CA GLN A 68 3.99 -3.49 12.11
C GLN A 68 4.49 -2.09 11.79
N LEU A 69 3.99 -1.52 10.70
CA LEU A 69 4.44 -0.24 10.20
C LEU A 69 3.24 0.62 9.80
N ALA A 70 3.06 1.73 10.51
CA ALA A 70 2.14 2.79 10.11
C ALA A 70 2.81 3.69 9.07
N VAL A 71 2.12 3.96 7.96
CA VAL A 71 2.65 4.77 6.86
C VAL A 71 1.59 5.76 6.40
N PRO A 72 1.96 7.03 6.16
CA PRO A 72 0.98 7.99 5.66
C PRO A 72 0.62 7.70 4.21
N GLU A 73 1.52 7.09 3.44
CA GLU A 73 1.36 6.78 2.02
C GLU A 73 2.01 5.42 1.73
N LEU A 74 1.35 4.62 0.90
CA LEU A 74 1.98 3.49 0.25
C LEU A 74 2.65 3.98 -1.02
N VAL A 75 3.67 3.28 -1.46
CA VAL A 75 4.12 3.43 -2.83
C VAL A 75 4.06 2.08 -3.50
N THR A 76 3.46 2.08 -4.67
CA THR A 76 3.24 0.87 -5.47
C THR A 76 3.42 1.18 -6.95
N LEU A 77 3.52 0.12 -7.73
CA LEU A 77 3.43 0.18 -9.18
C LEU A 77 1.97 0.43 -9.58
N TYR A 78 1.65 1.64 -10.01
CA TYR A 78 0.34 1.92 -10.61
C TYR A 78 0.31 1.56 -12.11
N SER A 79 1.48 1.32 -12.72
CA SER A 79 1.63 0.66 -14.02
C SER A 79 2.85 -0.27 -14.01
N SER A 80 3.05 -1.06 -15.07
CA SER A 80 4.23 -1.93 -15.22
C SER A 80 5.58 -1.21 -15.15
N THR A 81 5.59 0.13 -15.28
CA THR A 81 6.80 0.96 -15.37
C THR A 81 6.79 2.16 -14.43
N GLN A 82 5.75 2.34 -13.60
CA GLN A 82 5.60 3.59 -12.86
C GLN A 82 5.31 3.31 -11.39
N LEU A 83 6.26 3.66 -10.53
CA LEU A 83 6.06 3.76 -9.08
C LEU A 83 5.52 5.14 -8.71
N GLY A 84 4.50 5.15 -7.87
CA GLY A 84 3.99 6.39 -7.29
C GLY A 84 3.40 6.15 -5.91
N PRO A 85 3.35 7.21 -5.10
CA PRO A 85 2.54 7.17 -3.88
C PRO A 85 1.08 6.89 -4.24
N VAL A 86 0.42 6.09 -3.41
CA VAL A 86 -0.99 5.78 -3.46
C VAL A 86 -1.59 6.11 -2.10
N GLY A 87 -2.79 6.69 -2.16
CA GLY A 87 -3.57 7.09 -0.99
C GLY A 87 -3.84 8.57 -0.95
N ASP A 88 -5.08 8.91 -0.65
CA ASP A 88 -5.49 10.29 -0.45
C ASP A 88 -4.94 10.84 0.88
N ARG A 89 -5.04 12.15 1.07
CA ARG A 89 -4.57 12.81 2.29
C ARG A 89 -5.39 12.42 3.54
N SER A 90 -6.62 12.00 3.34
CA SER A 90 -7.51 11.45 4.39
C SER A 90 -7.25 9.98 4.67
N GLU A 91 -6.31 9.35 3.96
CA GLU A 91 -5.97 7.94 4.10
C GLU A 91 -4.55 7.78 4.66
N GLN A 92 -4.35 6.66 5.32
CA GLN A 92 -3.06 6.13 5.74
C GLN A 92 -3.16 4.61 5.82
N TYR A 93 -2.03 3.96 6.08
CA TYR A 93 -1.98 2.50 6.03
C TYR A 93 -1.25 1.89 7.21
N LEU A 94 -1.80 0.79 7.70
CA LEU A 94 -1.11 -0.14 8.59
C LEU A 94 -0.63 -1.33 7.77
N LEU A 95 0.67 -1.58 7.79
CA LEU A 95 1.30 -2.76 7.20
C LEU A 95 1.67 -3.72 8.32
N VAL A 96 1.26 -4.98 8.21
CA VAL A 96 1.58 -6.04 9.18
C VAL A 96 2.25 -7.20 8.44
N ASN A 97 3.49 -7.51 8.81
CA ASN A 97 4.20 -8.64 8.23
C ASN A 97 3.65 -9.95 8.81
N SER A 98 3.11 -10.80 7.95
CA SER A 98 2.68 -12.13 8.33
C SER A 98 3.72 -13.15 7.88
N THR A 99 4.40 -13.75 8.85
CA THR A 99 5.23 -14.95 8.65
C THR A 99 4.57 -16.06 9.44
N LEU A 100 3.85 -16.96 8.76
CA LEU A 100 3.15 -18.04 9.47
C LEU A 100 4.16 -19.03 10.05
N MET A 101 4.12 -19.18 11.38
CA MET A 101 4.75 -20.29 12.09
C MET A 101 3.66 -21.33 12.32
N ASP A 102 3.84 -22.54 11.77
CA ASP A 102 3.00 -23.76 11.91
C ASP A 102 1.49 -23.54 12.10
N GLY A 103 0.68 -24.01 11.14
CA GLY A 103 -0.79 -23.95 11.22
C GLY A 103 -1.45 -23.67 9.88
N ALA A 104 -2.79 -23.68 9.86
CA ALA A 104 -3.54 -23.30 8.67
C ALA A 104 -3.52 -21.77 8.51
N THR A 105 -3.10 -21.32 7.34
CA THR A 105 -3.19 -19.92 6.86
C THR A 105 -4.64 -19.44 6.93
N PRO A 106 -4.98 -18.43 7.78
CA PRO A 106 -6.32 -17.88 7.76
C PRO A 106 -6.58 -17.22 6.39
N PRO A 107 -7.75 -17.47 5.77
CA PRO A 107 -8.11 -16.81 4.53
C PRO A 107 -8.14 -15.28 4.74
N VAL A 108 -7.71 -14.50 3.74
CA VAL A 108 -7.56 -13.05 3.90
C VAL A 108 -8.87 -12.35 4.29
N GLU A 109 -10.00 -12.89 3.86
CA GLU A 109 -11.34 -12.42 4.17
C GLU A 109 -11.81 -12.71 5.61
N SER A 110 -11.12 -13.59 6.34
CA SER A 110 -11.39 -13.81 7.78
C SER A 110 -10.52 -12.96 8.69
N ILE A 111 -9.62 -12.17 8.11
CA ILE A 111 -8.74 -11.26 8.84
C ILE A 111 -9.35 -9.87 8.81
N GLU A 112 -9.40 -9.20 9.95
CA GLU A 112 -9.90 -7.84 10.08
C GLU A 112 -9.04 -7.01 11.05
N LEU A 113 -9.03 -5.69 10.86
CA LEU A 113 -8.51 -4.77 11.87
C LEU A 113 -9.67 -4.12 12.59
N VAL A 114 -9.75 -4.31 13.90
CA VAL A 114 -10.73 -3.65 14.77
C VAL A 114 -10.05 -2.45 15.44
N ALA A 115 -10.60 -1.25 15.26
CA ALA A 115 -10.12 -0.03 15.90
C ALA A 115 -11.30 0.82 16.40
N GLY A 116 -11.49 0.85 17.72
CA GLY A 116 -12.68 1.44 18.32
C GLY A 116 -13.95 0.68 17.92
N GLU A 117 -14.94 1.39 17.37
CA GLU A 117 -16.20 0.82 16.87
C GLU A 117 -16.15 0.45 15.37
N SER A 118 -14.99 0.65 14.72
CA SER A 118 -14.82 0.43 13.29
C SER A 118 -14.02 -0.85 13.01
N THR A 119 -14.40 -1.52 11.93
CA THR A 119 -13.70 -2.70 11.40
C THR A 119 -13.23 -2.40 9.99
N TYR A 120 -11.99 -2.79 9.68
CA TYR A 120 -11.35 -2.56 8.40
C TYR A 120 -10.89 -3.89 7.81
N ALA A 121 -11.33 -4.20 6.59
CA ALA A 121 -10.84 -5.35 5.85
C ALA A 121 -9.43 -5.09 5.28
N PRO A 122 -8.58 -6.11 5.18
CA PRO A 122 -7.30 -5.99 4.49
C PRO A 122 -7.52 -5.73 3.00
N MET A 123 -6.65 -4.91 2.42
CA MET A 123 -6.62 -4.65 0.98
C MET A 123 -6.08 -5.87 0.23
N THR A 124 -6.80 -6.32 -0.78
CA THR A 124 -6.44 -7.50 -1.60
C THR A 124 -5.76 -7.15 -2.92
N GLY A 125 -5.56 -5.87 -3.24
CA GLY A 125 -4.91 -5.42 -4.47
C GLY A 125 -4.29 -4.03 -4.38
N PHE A 126 -3.18 -3.82 -5.12
CA PHE A 126 -2.46 -2.54 -5.21
C PHE A 126 -2.13 -2.21 -6.67
N GLY A 127 -2.84 -1.27 -7.28
CA GLY A 127 -2.56 -0.86 -8.66
C GLY A 127 -2.59 -2.04 -9.65
N THR A 128 -1.72 -2.02 -10.66
CA THR A 128 -1.63 -3.09 -11.67
C THR A 128 -0.65 -4.20 -11.29
N GLY A 129 -0.07 -4.17 -10.09
CA GLY A 129 1.02 -5.07 -9.68
C GLY A 129 0.71 -5.84 -8.40
N TYR A 130 1.13 -7.11 -8.34
CA TYR A 130 0.94 -7.99 -7.17
C TYR A 130 1.94 -7.73 -6.01
N GLY A 131 2.53 -6.53 -5.88
CA GLY A 131 3.61 -6.31 -4.90
C GLY A 131 3.79 -4.86 -4.45
N LEU A 132 4.06 -4.71 -3.15
CA LEU A 132 4.48 -3.47 -2.51
C LEU A 132 5.96 -3.24 -2.82
N GLN A 133 6.28 -2.70 -4.01
CA GLN A 133 7.68 -2.56 -4.42
C GLN A 133 8.50 -1.51 -3.62
N HIS A 134 7.90 -0.79 -2.66
CA HIS A 134 8.54 0.37 -2.04
C HIS A 134 9.39 0.11 -0.80
N SER A 135 10.24 -0.88 -0.95
CA SER A 135 11.29 -1.15 0.02
C SER A 135 11.98 -2.35 -0.55
N ARG A 136 13.29 -2.27 -0.71
CA ARG A 136 14.13 -3.42 -1.06
C ARG A 136 14.09 -4.45 0.07
N GLY A 137 12.94 -5.05 0.37
CA GLY A 137 12.72 -5.93 1.52
C GLY A 137 11.27 -6.24 1.91
N LEU A 138 10.27 -5.37 1.69
CA LEU A 138 8.88 -5.76 1.98
C LEU A 138 8.43 -6.73 0.88
N GLY A 139 8.10 -7.96 1.28
CA GLY A 139 7.76 -9.06 0.39
C GLY A 139 6.45 -8.89 -0.37
N ARG A 140 5.77 -10.00 -0.63
CA ARG A 140 4.49 -9.99 -1.35
C ARG A 140 3.37 -9.52 -0.44
N VAL A 141 2.23 -9.17 -1.04
CA VAL A 141 0.98 -8.99 -0.29
C VAL A 141 0.47 -10.36 0.13
N TYR A 142 -0.04 -10.44 1.36
CA TYR A 142 -0.65 -11.65 1.89
C TYR A 142 -1.80 -12.15 1.00
N GLY A 143 -2.00 -13.47 0.96
CA GLY A 143 -3.03 -14.11 0.14
C GLY A 143 -2.59 -14.55 -1.26
N THR A 144 -1.42 -14.12 -1.76
CA THR A 144 -0.90 -14.61 -3.05
C THR A 144 -0.15 -15.93 -2.96
N ARG A 145 0.54 -16.20 -1.84
CA ARG A 145 1.28 -17.44 -1.52
C ARG A 145 1.43 -17.64 -0.01
N GLU A 146 0.41 -17.27 0.76
CA GLU A 146 0.31 -17.54 2.21
C GLU A 146 1.33 -16.82 3.14
N VAL A 147 2.31 -16.09 2.60
CA VAL A 147 3.26 -15.24 3.35
C VAL A 147 3.32 -13.86 2.71
N GLY A 148 3.35 -12.80 3.52
CA GLY A 148 3.41 -11.44 2.99
C GLY A 148 2.96 -10.35 3.96
N TRP A 149 2.68 -9.18 3.40
CA TRP A 149 2.15 -8.04 4.13
C TRP A 149 0.63 -8.01 4.05
N LEU A 150 -0.02 -7.99 5.20
CA LEU A 150 -1.37 -7.48 5.33
C LEU A 150 -1.32 -5.96 5.34
N VAL A 151 -2.29 -5.33 4.69
CA VAL A 151 -2.33 -3.89 4.56
C VAL A 151 -3.76 -3.42 4.79
N PHE A 152 -3.94 -2.48 5.69
CA PHE A 152 -5.24 -1.90 6.00
C PHE A 152 -5.23 -0.43 5.60
N CYS A 153 -6.23 0.02 4.83
CA CYS A 153 -6.47 1.44 4.57
C CYS A 153 -7.31 2.01 5.71
N LEU A 154 -6.84 3.10 6.32
CA LEU A 154 -7.39 3.69 7.52
C LEU A 154 -7.60 5.20 7.34
N PRO A 155 -8.56 5.81 8.04
CA PRO A 155 -8.67 7.26 8.09
C PRO A 155 -7.41 7.89 8.68
N ASN A 156 -7.09 9.11 8.25
CA ASN A 156 -5.93 9.89 8.68
C ASN A 156 -6.38 11.25 9.28
N PRO A 157 -6.29 11.44 10.61
CA PRO A 157 -5.80 10.50 11.61
C PRO A 157 -6.80 9.36 11.91
N LEU A 158 -6.32 8.29 12.54
CA LEU A 158 -7.16 7.24 13.08
C LEU A 158 -7.72 7.66 14.44
N GLU A 159 -9.05 7.79 14.52
CA GLU A 159 -9.76 8.15 15.74
C GLU A 159 -10.00 6.92 16.65
N ALA A 160 -8.92 6.30 17.11
CA ALA A 160 -8.96 5.16 18.02
C ALA A 160 -7.75 5.15 18.96
N THR A 161 -7.97 4.77 20.22
CA THR A 161 -6.88 4.63 21.21
C THR A 161 -6.15 3.30 21.13
N THR A 162 -6.80 2.28 20.56
CA THR A 162 -6.29 0.92 20.39
C THR A 162 -6.77 0.35 19.06
N ALA A 163 -5.97 -0.53 18.48
CA ALA A 163 -6.38 -1.34 17.34
C ALA A 163 -5.83 -2.76 17.50
N THR A 164 -6.54 -3.75 16.96
CA THR A 164 -6.19 -5.17 17.03
C THR A 164 -6.49 -5.82 15.69
N VAL A 165 -5.54 -6.57 15.15
CA VAL A 165 -5.80 -7.46 14.00
C VAL A 165 -6.41 -8.74 14.55
N CYS A 166 -7.57 -9.13 14.06
CA CYS A 166 -8.33 -10.30 14.51
C CYS A 166 -8.45 -11.31 13.36
N TRP A 167 -8.43 -12.60 13.71
CA TRP A 167 -8.75 -13.74 12.85
C TRP A 167 -9.39 -14.85 13.71
N PRO A 168 -9.99 -15.90 13.13
CA PRO A 168 -10.79 -16.86 13.90
C PRO A 168 -10.06 -17.50 15.09
N GLU A 169 -8.75 -17.72 14.95
CA GLU A 169 -7.92 -18.44 15.93
C GLU A 169 -7.03 -17.51 16.78
N GLY A 170 -7.16 -16.18 16.66
CA GLY A 170 -6.29 -15.29 17.41
C GLY A 170 -6.43 -13.81 17.12
N GLU A 171 -5.62 -13.06 17.85
CA GLU A 171 -5.57 -11.61 17.76
C GLU A 171 -4.13 -11.11 17.91
N LEU A 172 -3.82 -10.00 17.25
CA LEU A 172 -2.53 -9.31 17.32
C LEU A 172 -2.79 -7.82 17.60
N PRO A 173 -2.53 -7.34 18.82
CA PRO A 173 -2.62 -5.92 19.13
C PRO A 173 -1.67 -5.10 18.27
N VAL A 174 -2.13 -3.93 17.82
CA VAL A 174 -1.29 -2.98 17.10
C VAL A 174 -0.27 -2.37 18.07
N THR A 175 1.01 -2.37 17.69
CA THR A 175 2.10 -1.87 18.52
C THR A 175 1.91 -0.39 18.86
N ALA A 176 2.38 0.03 20.03
CA ALA A 176 2.32 1.44 20.45
C ALA A 176 2.99 2.38 19.43
N THR A 177 4.10 1.95 18.81
CA THR A 177 4.79 2.71 17.76
C THR A 177 3.91 2.90 16.52
N ALA A 178 3.25 1.83 16.05
CA ALA A 178 2.33 1.93 14.92
C ALA A 178 1.10 2.78 15.28
N MET A 179 0.50 2.59 16.47
CA MET A 179 -0.61 3.41 16.96
C MET A 179 -0.26 4.90 17.06
N SER A 180 0.95 5.24 17.53
CA SER A 180 1.44 6.63 17.56
C SER A 180 1.62 7.22 16.16
N GLY A 181 1.93 6.38 15.17
CA GLY A 181 1.89 6.76 13.75
C GLY A 181 0.45 7.04 13.27
N LEU A 182 -0.47 6.10 13.53
CA LEU A 182 -1.85 6.14 13.04
C LEU A 182 -2.70 7.26 13.65
N THR A 183 -2.48 7.58 14.92
CA THR A 183 -3.25 8.63 15.62
C THR A 183 -2.73 10.04 15.36
N ARG A 184 -1.63 10.17 14.61
CA ARG A 184 -0.97 11.46 14.37
C ARG A 184 -1.75 12.27 13.33
N PRO A 185 -2.07 13.55 13.60
CA PRO A 185 -2.68 14.41 12.59
C PRO A 185 -1.80 14.54 11.33
N PRO A 186 -2.39 14.68 10.14
CA PRO A 186 -1.63 14.88 8.91
C PRO A 186 -0.92 16.24 8.92
N THR A 187 0.27 16.28 8.31
CA THR A 187 1.04 17.53 8.13
C THR A 187 1.15 17.92 6.65
N THR A 188 1.73 19.09 6.36
CA THR A 188 1.92 19.62 5.00
C THR A 188 3.41 19.71 4.67
N PHE A 189 3.80 19.18 3.51
CA PHE A 189 5.16 19.28 3.01
C PHE A 189 5.27 20.20 1.80
N VAL A 190 6.40 20.90 1.71
CA VAL A 190 6.77 21.69 0.52
C VAL A 190 8.14 21.25 0.04
N VAL A 191 8.20 20.78 -1.20
CA VAL A 191 9.47 20.51 -1.88
C VAL A 191 10.11 21.84 -2.25
N ARG A 192 11.19 22.18 -1.54
CA ARG A 192 11.95 23.42 -1.77
C ARG A 192 12.89 23.24 -2.95
N GLU A 193 13.56 22.11 -3.03
CA GLU A 193 14.57 21.83 -4.05
C GLU A 193 14.45 20.41 -4.59
N PHE A 194 14.64 20.27 -5.89
CA PHE A 194 14.88 19.00 -6.57
C PHE A 194 15.73 19.32 -7.81
N SER A 195 17.02 19.02 -7.72
CA SER A 195 18.02 19.49 -8.68
C SER A 195 19.01 18.38 -9.01
N THR A 196 19.60 18.51 -10.19
CA THR A 196 20.72 17.70 -10.69
C THR A 196 21.70 18.64 -11.38
N PRO A 197 22.97 18.26 -11.56
CA PRO A 197 23.89 18.97 -12.45
C PRO A 197 23.28 19.13 -13.84
N ASP A 198 23.49 20.29 -14.48
CA ASP A 198 23.00 20.53 -15.84
C ASP A 198 23.70 19.61 -16.86
N THR A 199 24.99 19.36 -16.64
CA THR A 199 25.84 18.53 -17.49
C THR A 199 26.75 17.66 -16.64
N VAL A 200 26.92 16.40 -17.04
CA VAL A 200 27.89 15.45 -16.46
C VAL A 200 28.57 14.67 -17.57
N ASP A 201 29.87 14.41 -17.43
CA ASP A 201 30.61 13.51 -18.30
C ASP A 201 30.01 12.11 -18.25
N SER A 202 29.84 11.46 -19.41
CA SER A 202 29.19 10.14 -19.50
C SER A 202 29.85 9.00 -18.70
N VAL A 203 31.02 9.23 -18.11
CA VAL A 203 31.75 8.27 -17.28
C VAL A 203 31.73 8.62 -15.78
N ASP A 204 31.26 9.82 -15.43
CA ASP A 204 31.26 10.33 -14.06
C ASP A 204 29.89 10.09 -13.40
N ASP A 205 29.92 9.89 -12.09
CA ASP A 205 28.70 9.88 -11.28
C ASP A 205 28.18 11.33 -11.11
N ALA A 206 26.85 11.47 -11.07
CA ALA A 206 26.17 12.72 -10.78
C ALA A 206 25.49 12.64 -9.42
N ALA A 207 25.37 13.76 -8.70
CA ALA A 207 24.55 13.82 -7.49
C ALA A 207 23.19 14.43 -7.80
N MET A 208 22.12 13.84 -7.27
CA MET A 208 20.79 14.45 -7.27
C MET A 208 20.46 14.91 -5.86
N THR A 209 20.10 16.19 -5.74
CA THR A 209 19.78 16.81 -4.45
C THR A 209 18.29 17.08 -4.34
N PHE A 210 17.75 16.76 -3.17
CA PHE A 210 16.35 16.96 -2.82
C PHE A 210 16.26 17.62 -1.45
N ARG A 211 15.41 18.65 -1.34
CA ARG A 211 15.13 19.33 -0.07
C ARG A 211 13.64 19.54 0.14
N VAL A 212 13.15 19.14 1.30
CA VAL A 212 11.74 19.21 1.68
C VAL A 212 11.57 19.78 3.07
N GLU A 213 10.58 20.65 3.19
CA GLU A 213 10.20 21.28 4.45
C GLU A 213 8.84 20.75 4.91
N ASN A 214 8.76 20.38 6.19
CA ASN A 214 7.50 20.18 6.88
C ASN A 214 6.99 21.54 7.35
N THR A 215 6.00 22.09 6.65
CA THR A 215 5.41 23.40 6.95
C THR A 215 4.32 23.35 8.02
N GLY A 216 3.93 22.15 8.47
CA GLY A 216 2.93 21.98 9.53
C GLY A 216 3.55 21.97 10.93
N PRO A 217 2.71 22.09 11.96
CA PRO A 217 3.15 22.19 13.35
C PRO A 217 3.48 20.84 14.01
N VAL A 218 3.20 19.73 13.32
CA VAL A 218 3.42 18.36 13.83
C VAL A 218 4.42 17.62 12.98
N ASP A 219 5.15 16.70 13.60
CA ASP A 219 6.06 15.80 12.92
C ASP A 219 5.32 14.97 11.88
N GLY A 220 5.96 14.69 10.75
CA GLY A 220 5.38 13.82 9.74
C GLY A 220 6.44 13.01 9.03
N THR A 221 5.98 12.17 8.11
CA THR A 221 6.87 11.45 7.20
C THR A 221 6.56 11.88 5.78
N PHE A 222 7.55 12.47 5.10
CA PHE A 222 7.46 12.75 3.68
C PHE A 222 7.71 11.46 2.89
N VAL A 223 6.82 11.16 1.96
CA VAL A 223 6.92 10.00 1.07
C VAL A 223 6.95 10.49 -0.38
N ALA A 224 7.91 9.99 -1.15
CA ALA A 224 8.01 10.29 -2.57
C ALA A 224 8.68 9.16 -3.34
N THR A 225 8.52 9.19 -4.65
CA THR A 225 9.26 8.35 -5.59
C THR A 225 10.10 9.21 -6.50
N VAL A 226 11.26 8.68 -6.87
CA VAL A 226 12.03 9.20 -7.98
C VAL A 226 12.05 8.17 -9.09
N TYR A 227 11.71 8.58 -10.30
CA TYR A 227 11.84 7.75 -11.48
C TYR A 227 12.62 8.48 -12.57
N ARG A 228 13.32 7.69 -13.37
CA ARG A 228 13.94 8.16 -14.60
C ARG A 228 12.86 8.25 -15.68
N ALA A 229 12.77 9.39 -16.35
CA ALA A 229 11.89 9.60 -17.50
C ALA A 229 12.65 9.28 -18.80
N GLY A 230 12.00 8.50 -19.67
CA GLY A 230 12.52 7.99 -20.94
C GLY A 230 11.57 6.95 -21.54
N ASN A 231 11.99 6.26 -22.60
CA ASN A 231 11.21 5.18 -23.23
C ASN A 231 10.88 4.03 -22.26
N GLU A 232 11.76 3.83 -21.27
CA GLU A 232 11.52 2.98 -20.13
C GLU A 232 11.50 3.86 -18.88
N ARG A 233 10.31 4.07 -18.32
CA ARG A 233 10.21 4.63 -16.96
C ARG A 233 10.66 3.54 -16.02
N SER A 234 11.80 3.76 -15.39
CA SER A 234 12.35 2.82 -14.41
C SER A 234 12.36 3.53 -13.06
N PRO A 235 11.73 2.94 -12.03
CA PRO A 235 11.82 3.49 -10.69
C PRO A 235 13.27 3.49 -10.24
N LEU A 236 13.74 4.65 -9.78
CA LEU A 236 15.10 4.81 -9.30
C LEU A 236 15.16 4.59 -7.80
N SER A 237 14.29 5.31 -7.07
CA SER A 237 14.33 5.30 -5.61
C SER A 237 12.99 5.63 -4.99
N ALA A 238 12.93 5.27 -3.72
CA ALA A 238 11.81 5.24 -2.82
C ALA A 238 12.19 6.08 -1.60
N ILE A 239 11.60 7.26 -1.44
CA ILE A 239 11.98 8.22 -0.40
C ILE A 239 10.98 8.16 0.73
N ARG A 240 11.49 7.98 1.95
CA ARG A 240 10.71 8.09 3.19
C ARG A 240 11.55 8.78 4.25
N ILE A 241 11.19 10.00 4.59
CA ILE A 241 11.99 10.83 5.50
C ILE A 241 11.08 11.33 6.62
N PRO A 242 11.34 10.98 7.90
CA PRO A 242 10.71 11.64 9.02
C PRO A 242 11.22 13.08 9.13
N ILE A 243 10.32 14.04 9.27
CA ILE A 243 10.66 15.47 9.36
C ILE A 243 9.83 16.08 10.48
N GLU A 244 10.51 16.68 11.44
CA GLU A 244 9.87 17.40 12.55
C GLU A 244 9.01 18.57 12.03
N GLY A 245 7.98 18.96 12.78
CA GLY A 245 7.14 20.12 12.45
C GLY A 245 7.96 21.41 12.32
N GLY A 246 7.81 22.13 11.21
CA GLY A 246 8.57 23.37 10.93
C GLY A 246 10.01 23.16 10.45
N SER A 247 10.50 21.91 10.37
CA SER A 247 11.87 21.60 10.02
C SER A 247 12.04 21.26 8.53
N THR A 248 13.29 21.27 8.06
CA THR A 248 13.66 20.90 6.69
C THR A 248 14.61 19.72 6.71
N ALA A 249 14.42 18.77 5.78
CA ALA A 249 15.34 17.67 5.54
C ALA A 249 15.90 17.75 4.12
N SER A 250 17.14 17.28 3.98
CA SER A 250 17.81 17.10 2.69
C SER A 250 18.12 15.63 2.47
N TRP A 251 18.15 15.23 1.20
CA TRP A 251 18.53 13.89 0.78
C TRP A 251 19.27 14.02 -0.54
N ASP A 252 20.38 13.30 -0.62
CA ASP A 252 21.21 13.21 -1.80
C ASP A 252 21.25 11.77 -2.28
N GLN A 253 21.30 11.62 -3.60
CA GLN A 253 21.37 10.32 -4.26
C GLN A 253 22.38 10.37 -5.38
N ASP A 254 23.36 9.49 -5.28
CA ASP A 254 24.28 9.25 -6.37
C ASP A 254 23.51 8.62 -7.53
N LEU A 255 23.70 9.22 -8.68
CA LEU A 255 23.20 8.80 -9.97
C LEU A 255 24.40 8.32 -10.76
N THR A 256 24.36 7.07 -11.19
CA THR A 256 25.22 6.63 -12.30
C THR A 256 24.41 6.83 -13.57
N PRO A 257 24.72 7.85 -14.40
CA PRO A 257 23.99 8.11 -15.63
C PRO A 257 24.30 6.99 -16.62
N SER A 258 23.49 5.93 -16.60
CA SER A 258 23.76 4.78 -17.46
C SER A 258 23.46 5.13 -18.92
N THR A 259 24.40 4.79 -19.81
CA THR A 259 24.27 4.88 -21.27
C THR A 259 23.24 3.90 -21.86
N CYS A 260 22.37 3.31 -21.03
CA CYS A 260 21.46 2.23 -21.45
C CYS A 260 20.45 2.70 -22.49
N CYS A 261 20.19 4.00 -22.56
CA CYS A 261 19.36 4.59 -23.59
C CYS A 261 20.22 5.13 -24.75
N ARG A 262 21.01 4.27 -25.43
CA ARG A 262 21.57 4.61 -26.75
C ARG A 262 20.40 4.98 -27.66
N SER A 263 20.12 6.26 -27.79
CA SER A 263 19.18 6.73 -28.80
C SER A 263 19.91 6.61 -30.13
N LEU A 264 19.35 5.82 -31.05
CA LEU A 264 19.89 5.59 -32.39
C LEU A 264 19.94 6.87 -33.26
N THR A 265 19.56 8.03 -32.72
CA THR A 265 19.27 9.25 -33.50
C THR A 265 20.24 10.42 -33.29
N GLY A 266 21.30 10.28 -32.47
CA GLY A 266 22.42 11.25 -32.46
C GLY A 266 22.12 12.65 -31.89
N ALA A 267 20.95 12.88 -31.28
CA ALA A 267 20.69 14.08 -30.49
C ALA A 267 21.38 13.98 -29.12
N ALA A 268 21.80 15.12 -28.54
CA ALA A 268 22.34 15.17 -27.18
C ALA A 268 21.36 14.47 -26.22
N GLU A 269 21.82 13.36 -25.63
CA GLU A 269 20.98 12.51 -24.79
C GLU A 269 20.94 13.12 -23.38
N GLY A 270 19.83 13.79 -23.08
CA GLY A 270 19.49 14.19 -21.71
C GLY A 270 18.75 13.06 -20.99
N THR A 271 19.10 12.81 -19.73
CA THR A 271 18.30 11.95 -18.85
C THR A 271 17.43 12.83 -17.97
N SER A 272 16.11 12.65 -18.06
CA SER A 272 15.16 13.37 -17.20
C SER A 272 14.85 12.54 -15.95
N TYR A 273 14.68 13.20 -14.82
CA TYR A 273 14.28 12.61 -13.54
C TYR A 273 13.03 13.31 -13.06
N THR A 274 12.11 12.56 -12.45
CA THR A 274 10.91 13.13 -11.84
C THR A 274 10.75 12.62 -10.43
N LEU A 275 10.65 13.55 -9.50
CA LEU A 275 10.19 13.34 -8.14
C LEU A 275 8.67 13.45 -8.12
N ARG A 276 8.00 12.48 -7.50
CA ARG A 276 6.55 12.50 -7.28
C ARG A 276 6.21 12.22 -5.83
N TRP A 277 5.33 13.00 -5.26
CA TRP A 277 4.76 12.84 -3.92
C TRP A 277 3.23 13.00 -4.02
N ARG A 278 2.47 12.72 -2.95
CA ARG A 278 0.99 12.83 -2.97
C ARG A 278 0.49 14.16 -3.53
N ASP A 279 1.05 15.27 -3.07
CA ASP A 279 0.57 16.62 -3.39
C ASP A 279 1.21 17.20 -4.68
N GLY A 280 2.04 16.46 -5.42
CA GLY A 280 2.64 17.00 -6.63
C GLY A 280 3.79 16.21 -7.25
N GLN A 281 4.40 16.82 -8.26
CA GLN A 281 5.58 16.29 -8.92
C GLN A 281 6.50 17.43 -9.37
N ARG A 282 7.79 17.15 -9.50
CA ARG A 282 8.82 18.06 -10.02
C ARG A 282 9.81 17.27 -10.86
N SER A 283 10.28 17.84 -11.95
CA SER A 283 11.23 17.21 -12.86
C SER A 283 12.51 18.03 -12.99
N THR A 284 13.61 17.35 -13.26
CA THR A 284 14.93 17.91 -13.59
C THR A 284 15.58 17.04 -14.68
N SER A 285 16.66 17.51 -15.30
CA SER A 285 17.36 16.77 -16.35
C SER A 285 18.85 16.98 -16.26
N ILE A 286 19.60 15.95 -16.66
CA ILE A 286 21.06 15.98 -16.83
C ILE A 286 21.36 15.81 -18.31
N THR A 287 22.20 16.66 -18.87
CA THR A 287 22.79 16.47 -20.20
C THR A 287 24.08 15.66 -20.07
N LEU A 288 24.24 14.62 -20.90
CA LEU A 288 25.49 13.86 -20.92
C LEU A 288 26.48 14.50 -21.89
N ASP A 289 27.64 14.92 -21.38
CA ASP A 289 28.76 15.27 -22.24
C ASP A 289 29.44 13.98 -22.71
N ARG A 290 29.63 13.89 -24.03
CA ARG A 290 30.24 12.73 -24.67
C ARG A 290 31.58 13.19 -25.25
N PRO A 291 32.69 12.49 -24.93
CA PRO A 291 33.93 12.77 -25.62
C PRO A 291 33.72 12.55 -27.13
N VAL A 292 33.96 13.60 -27.92
CA VAL A 292 33.92 13.51 -29.39
C VAL A 292 34.97 12.47 -29.79
N ARG A 293 34.51 11.35 -30.35
CA ARG A 293 35.43 10.33 -30.87
C ARG A 293 36.15 10.95 -32.08
N PRO A 294 37.49 11.07 -32.06
CA PRO A 294 38.24 11.61 -33.18
C PRO A 294 38.15 10.71 -34.42
#